data_AF-A0A850HM34-F1
#
_entry.id   AF-A0A850HM34-F1
#
_cell.length_a   1.000
_cell.length_b   1.000
_cell.length_c   1.000
_cell.angle_alpha   90.00
_cell.angle_beta   90.00
_cell.angle_gamma   90.00
#
_symmetry.space_group_name_H-M   'P 1'
#
loop_
_entity.id
_entity.type
_entity.pdbx_description
1 polymer ?
#
loop_
_entity_poly.entity_id
_entity_poly.type
_entity_poly.pdbx_seq_one_letter_code
_entity_poly.pdbx_strand_id
1 'polypeptide(L)'
;MGSRNLVICDREQEYAAAFAAYLLKKQELALQVQVCQRLEQVKRIREKSEIQVLLLSEDYSEEERNSIDAEQVFILTERAGGRQISREGADSALEIYRYQSAEMILAEIFGKCSEREAFDGLFFTKVRTQKMEIIGVFSPCHRCGKTRYALELGKKLASEANVLYLNMEVYGGIGGYFSEEGPTIADALYYARQEKQDLGVILTTLVTHMGEMDYLLPVKVSEDLKGVTGEDWIDLLRQIAQCGLYDVLILDLDEGLQEVYQILSFCTQVQVIELSDPVSQAKLLQFDRELHLLGYEDVRRKLTRQEGHA
;
A
#
# COMPACT_ATOMS: atom_id res chain seq x y z
N MET A 1 -14.94 16.60 11.26
CA MET A 1 -14.53 16.30 9.87
C MET A 1 -15.64 15.48 9.27
N GLY A 2 -16.35 16.03 8.28
CA GLY A 2 -17.59 15.43 7.77
C GLY A 2 -17.31 14.14 7.01
N SER A 3 -18.04 13.08 7.32
CA SER A 3 -18.06 11.86 6.53
C SER A 3 -18.51 12.16 5.11
N ARG A 4 -17.75 11.70 4.10
CA ARG A 4 -18.10 11.90 2.68
C ARG A 4 -19.20 10.93 2.28
N ASN A 5 -20.21 11.42 1.56
CA ASN A 5 -21.34 10.65 1.07
C ASN A 5 -21.07 10.06 -0.32
N LEU A 6 -21.19 8.73 -0.40
CA LEU A 6 -21.27 7.98 -1.64
C LEU A 6 -22.72 7.50 -1.82
N VAL A 7 -23.31 7.81 -2.97
CA VAL A 7 -24.67 7.40 -3.31
C VAL A 7 -24.63 6.43 -4.48
N ILE A 8 -25.21 5.25 -4.28
CA ILE A 8 -25.41 4.24 -5.34
C ILE A 8 -26.88 4.33 -5.76
N CYS A 9 -27.15 4.75 -6.99
CA CYS A 9 -28.49 4.84 -7.55
C CYS A 9 -28.64 3.84 -8.70
N ASP A 10 -29.28 2.71 -8.39
CA ASP A 10 -29.45 1.59 -9.31
C ASP A 10 -30.89 1.08 -9.26
N ARG A 11 -31.43 0.68 -10.42
CA ARG A 11 -32.74 0.03 -10.48
C ARG A 11 -32.66 -1.41 -9.96
N GLU A 12 -31.48 -2.04 -10.05
CA GLU A 12 -31.18 -3.33 -9.46
C GLU A 12 -30.84 -3.20 -7.97
N GLN A 13 -31.88 -3.21 -7.14
CA GLN A 13 -31.74 -3.01 -5.69
C GLN A 13 -30.82 -4.04 -5.03
N GLU A 14 -30.89 -5.30 -5.44
CA GLU A 14 -30.09 -6.38 -4.83
C GLU A 14 -28.60 -6.17 -5.08
N TYR A 15 -28.23 -5.80 -6.31
CA TYR A 15 -26.86 -5.46 -6.67
C TYR A 15 -26.36 -4.24 -5.88
N ALA A 16 -27.10 -3.13 -5.88
CA ALA A 16 -26.68 -1.92 -5.18
C ALA A 16 -26.57 -2.12 -3.66
N ALA A 17 -27.46 -2.92 -3.07
CA ALA A 17 -27.40 -3.27 -1.66
C ALA A 17 -26.19 -4.17 -1.35
N ALA A 18 -25.90 -5.17 -2.20
CA ALA A 18 -24.74 -6.04 -2.03
C ALA A 18 -23.42 -5.25 -2.14
N PHE A 19 -23.33 -4.35 -3.11
CA PHE A 19 -22.16 -3.49 -3.28
C PHE A 19 -22.02 -2.51 -2.11
N ALA A 20 -23.10 -1.87 -1.67
CA ALA A 20 -23.08 -1.02 -0.48
C ALA A 20 -22.63 -1.76 0.78
N ALA A 21 -23.14 -2.98 0.99
CA ALA A 21 -22.76 -3.81 2.14
C ALA A 21 -21.27 -4.21 2.09
N TYR A 22 -20.74 -4.44 0.89
CA TYR A 22 -19.31 -4.66 0.70
C TYR A 22 -18.49 -3.41 1.06
N LEU A 23 -18.89 -2.23 0.58
CA LEU A 23 -18.21 -0.96 0.90
C LEU A 23 -18.20 -0.66 2.41
N LEU A 24 -19.34 -0.88 3.09
CA LEU A 24 -19.48 -0.65 4.53
C LEU A 24 -18.66 -1.63 5.39
N LYS A 25 -18.28 -2.80 4.86
CA LYS A 25 -17.41 -3.76 5.56
C LYS A 25 -15.93 -3.37 5.51
N LYS A 26 -15.52 -2.51 4.58
CA LYS A 26 -14.15 -2.03 4.47
C LYS A 26 -13.94 -0.93 5.51
N GLN A 27 -13.34 -1.31 6.64
CA GLN A 27 -13.01 -0.39 7.74
C GLN A 27 -12.04 0.72 7.32
N GLU A 28 -11.42 0.59 6.15
CA GLU A 28 -10.50 1.54 5.54
C GLU A 28 -11.20 2.63 4.71
N LEU A 29 -12.53 2.65 4.59
CA LEU A 29 -13.26 3.70 3.87
C LEU A 29 -13.98 4.67 4.83
N ALA A 30 -13.65 5.96 4.76
CA ALA A 30 -14.30 7.02 5.54
C ALA A 30 -15.61 7.52 4.87
N LEU A 31 -16.45 6.58 4.42
CA LEU A 31 -17.62 6.83 3.57
C LEU A 31 -18.94 6.56 4.29
N GLN A 32 -19.91 7.45 4.08
CA GLN A 32 -21.31 7.14 4.27
C GLN A 32 -21.91 6.68 2.95
N VAL A 33 -22.30 5.41 2.89
CA VAL A 33 -22.88 4.82 1.68
C VAL A 33 -24.41 4.82 1.78
N GLN A 34 -25.08 5.35 0.77
CA GLN A 34 -26.53 5.36 0.66
C GLN A 34 -26.98 4.73 -0.65
N VAL A 35 -28.01 3.88 -0.60
CA VAL A 35 -28.56 3.20 -1.78
C VAL A 35 -29.91 3.84 -2.13
N CYS A 36 -30.05 4.23 -3.39
CA CYS A 36 -31.25 4.79 -4.00
C CYS A 36 -31.71 3.89 -5.15
N GLN A 37 -33.02 3.80 -5.33
CA GLN A 37 -33.65 3.12 -6.46
C GLN A 37 -34.11 4.09 -7.54
N ARG A 38 -34.28 5.36 -7.18
CA ARG A 38 -34.78 6.40 -8.08
C ARG A 38 -34.06 7.72 -7.86
N LEU A 39 -33.93 8.50 -8.93
CA LEU A 39 -33.23 9.78 -8.91
C LEU A 39 -33.88 10.81 -7.99
N GLU A 40 -35.19 10.73 -7.72
CA GLU A 40 -35.84 11.62 -6.76
C GLU A 40 -35.31 11.42 -5.34
N GLN A 41 -34.84 10.21 -4.99
CA GLN A 41 -34.22 9.95 -3.69
C GLN A 41 -32.83 10.60 -3.63
N VAL A 42 -32.06 10.52 -4.71
CA VAL A 42 -30.76 11.18 -4.82
C VAL A 42 -30.90 12.70 -4.70
N LYS A 43 -31.90 13.30 -5.36
CA LYS A 43 -32.20 14.74 -5.25
C LYS A 43 -32.49 15.17 -3.81
N ARG A 44 -33.26 14.38 -3.06
CA ARG A 44 -33.53 14.65 -1.63
C ARG A 44 -32.28 14.53 -0.74
N ILE A 45 -31.33 13.65 -1.10
CA ILE A 45 -30.05 13.54 -0.40
C ILE A 45 -29.20 14.78 -0.69
N ARG A 46 -29.16 15.21 -1.96
CA ARG A 46 -28.42 16.41 -2.39
C ARG A 46 -28.92 17.69 -1.72
N GLU A 47 -30.23 17.81 -1.46
CA GLU A 47 -30.81 18.94 -0.71
C GLU A 47 -30.31 19.03 0.74
N LYS A 48 -29.93 17.89 1.34
CA LYS A 48 -29.57 17.80 2.77
C LYS A 48 -28.07 17.72 3.00
N SER A 49 -27.32 17.25 2.01
CA SER A 49 -25.89 16.97 2.12
C SER A 49 -25.24 16.96 0.75
N GLU A 50 -23.98 17.36 0.68
CA GLU A 50 -23.18 17.19 -0.53
C GLU A 50 -22.98 15.70 -0.84
N ILE A 51 -22.89 15.40 -2.13
CA ILE A 51 -22.63 14.08 -2.69
C ILE A 51 -21.27 14.16 -3.38
N GLN A 52 -20.29 13.45 -2.83
CA GLN A 52 -18.93 13.40 -3.37
C GLN A 52 -18.84 12.39 -4.51
N VAL A 53 -19.49 11.23 -4.35
CA VAL A 53 -19.49 10.17 -5.35
C VAL A 53 -20.90 9.72 -5.63
N LEU A 54 -21.29 9.77 -6.90
CA LEU A 54 -22.56 9.27 -7.38
C LEU A 54 -22.32 8.15 -8.39
N LEU A 55 -22.79 6.94 -8.08
CA LEU A 55 -22.81 5.79 -8.98
C LEU A 55 -24.22 5.64 -9.56
N LEU A 56 -24.34 5.69 -10.88
CA LEU A 56 -25.62 5.58 -11.61
C LEU A 56 -25.63 4.35 -12.50
N SER A 57 -26.75 3.63 -12.55
CA SER A 57 -26.97 2.62 -13.60
C SER A 57 -26.96 3.27 -14.99
N GLU A 58 -26.47 2.54 -15.99
CA GLU A 58 -26.60 2.94 -17.39
C GLU A 58 -28.06 3.02 -17.88
N ASP A 59 -29.02 2.50 -17.11
CA ASP A 59 -30.46 2.58 -17.44
C ASP A 59 -31.04 4.00 -17.39
N TYR A 60 -30.36 4.94 -16.74
CA TYR A 60 -30.77 6.35 -16.69
C TYR A 60 -30.35 7.08 -17.96
N SER A 61 -31.19 7.96 -18.49
CA SER A 61 -30.87 8.77 -19.67
C SER A 61 -29.79 9.81 -19.36
N GLU A 62 -29.12 10.36 -20.39
CA GLU A 62 -28.13 11.43 -20.19
C GLU A 62 -28.75 12.68 -19.52
N GLU A 63 -29.96 13.06 -19.92
CA GLU A 63 -30.71 14.17 -19.31
C GLU A 63 -30.99 13.93 -17.82
N GLU A 64 -31.37 12.69 -17.47
CA GLU A 64 -31.61 12.26 -16.11
C GLU A 64 -30.34 12.32 -15.27
N ARG A 65 -29.22 11.80 -15.79
CA ARG A 65 -27.91 11.81 -15.13
C ARG A 65 -27.37 13.22 -14.92
N ASN A 66 -27.58 14.11 -15.90
CA ASN A 66 -27.14 15.51 -15.82
C ASN A 66 -28.02 16.37 -14.91
N SER A 67 -29.18 15.87 -14.47
CA SER A 67 -30.08 16.58 -13.56
C SER A 67 -29.65 16.55 -12.09
N ILE A 68 -28.56 15.85 -11.76
CA ILE A 68 -28.03 15.71 -10.41
C ILE A 68 -26.60 16.21 -10.38
N ASP A 69 -26.36 17.15 -9.47
CA ASP A 69 -25.04 17.69 -9.19
C ASP A 69 -24.33 16.84 -8.12
N ALA A 70 -23.14 16.36 -8.44
CA ALA A 70 -22.26 15.61 -7.55
C ALA A 70 -20.82 15.89 -7.98
N GLU A 71 -19.88 15.85 -7.03
CA GLU A 71 -18.48 16.15 -7.31
C GLU A 71 -17.88 15.18 -8.35
N GLN A 72 -18.26 13.90 -8.28
CA GLN A 72 -17.91 12.89 -9.27
C GLN A 72 -19.10 11.98 -9.59
N VAL A 73 -19.29 11.71 -10.88
CA VAL A 73 -20.37 10.86 -11.39
C VAL A 73 -19.80 9.70 -12.20
N PHE A 74 -20.12 8.48 -11.77
CA PHE A 74 -19.75 7.23 -12.39
C PHE A 74 -20.97 6.50 -12.93
N ILE A 75 -20.84 5.89 -14.10
CA ILE A 75 -21.91 5.13 -14.74
C ILE A 75 -21.53 3.65 -14.71
N LEU A 76 -22.31 2.84 -14.01
CA LEU A 76 -22.19 1.39 -14.02
C LEU A 76 -22.81 0.85 -15.30
N THR A 77 -22.00 0.24 -16.15
CA THR A 77 -22.39 -0.32 -17.46
C THR A 77 -22.14 -1.82 -17.52
N GLU A 78 -22.96 -2.53 -18.28
CA GLU A 78 -22.77 -3.93 -18.63
C GLU A 78 -21.79 -4.13 -19.80
N ARG A 79 -21.25 -3.06 -20.38
CA ARG A 79 -20.29 -3.15 -21.50
C ARG A 79 -18.85 -3.17 -20.98
N ALA A 80 -18.12 -4.24 -21.31
CA ALA A 80 -16.69 -4.31 -21.05
C ALA A 80 -15.91 -3.36 -21.98
N GLY A 81 -15.01 -2.55 -21.41
CA GLY A 81 -14.18 -1.59 -22.15
C GLY A 81 -14.59 -0.13 -21.97
N GLY A 82 -14.81 0.30 -20.72
CA GLY A 82 -15.33 1.61 -20.33
C GLY A 82 -14.68 2.78 -21.09
N ARG A 83 -15.52 3.67 -21.63
CA ARG A 83 -15.07 4.89 -22.30
C ARG A 83 -15.20 6.08 -21.37
N GLN A 84 -14.27 7.01 -21.49
CA GLN A 84 -14.47 8.36 -20.99
C GLN A 84 -15.46 9.05 -21.94
N ILE A 85 -16.68 9.29 -21.48
CA ILE A 85 -17.64 10.08 -22.25
C ILE A 85 -17.32 11.55 -22.00
N SER A 86 -16.75 12.21 -23.00
CA SER A 86 -16.53 13.65 -22.98
C SER A 86 -17.87 14.36 -22.81
N ARG A 87 -18.11 14.97 -21.64
CA ARG A 87 -19.18 15.95 -21.50
C ARG A 87 -18.75 17.23 -22.19
N GLU A 88 -19.67 17.90 -22.90
CA GLU A 88 -19.49 19.30 -23.25
C GLU A 88 -19.65 20.13 -21.97
N GLY A 89 -18.52 20.46 -21.34
CA GLY A 89 -18.44 21.07 -20.01
C GLY A 89 -17.54 20.25 -19.08
N ALA A 90 -16.84 20.90 -18.16
CA ALA A 90 -15.64 20.41 -17.47
C ALA A 90 -15.75 19.13 -16.60
N ASP A 91 -16.86 18.39 -16.61
CA ASP A 91 -17.07 17.17 -15.82
C ASP A 91 -17.42 15.96 -16.68
N SER A 92 -16.43 15.22 -17.18
CA SER A 92 -16.67 13.95 -17.89
C SER A 92 -17.26 12.89 -16.95
N ALA A 93 -18.40 12.29 -17.31
CA ALA A 93 -18.90 11.10 -16.62
C ALA A 93 -18.06 9.89 -17.02
N LEU A 94 -17.77 9.01 -16.06
CA LEU A 94 -16.85 7.90 -16.25
C LEU A 94 -17.59 6.56 -16.18
N GLU A 95 -17.48 5.76 -17.24
CA GLU A 95 -18.07 4.42 -17.29
C GLU A 95 -17.22 3.41 -16.51
N ILE A 96 -17.87 2.55 -15.73
CA ILE A 96 -17.27 1.45 -14.97
C ILE A 96 -18.05 0.18 -15.27
N TYR A 97 -17.33 -0.91 -15.56
CA TYR A 97 -17.96 -2.19 -15.83
C TYR A 97 -18.59 -2.78 -14.56
N ARG A 98 -19.86 -3.20 -14.62
CA ARG A 98 -20.64 -3.70 -13.48
C ARG A 98 -20.23 -5.10 -13.05
N TYR A 99 -19.90 -5.98 -13.99
CA TYR A 99 -19.65 -7.40 -13.72
C TYR A 99 -18.17 -7.71 -13.48
N GLN A 100 -17.59 -6.99 -12.52
CA GLN A 100 -16.24 -7.24 -12.01
C GLN A 100 -16.28 -7.34 -10.49
N SER A 101 -15.15 -7.69 -9.88
CA SER A 101 -15.09 -7.76 -8.43
C SER A 101 -15.33 -6.37 -7.82
N ALA A 102 -15.93 -6.34 -6.63
CA ALA A 102 -16.23 -5.08 -5.95
C ALA A 102 -14.94 -4.29 -5.62
N GLU A 103 -13.82 -5.00 -5.43
CA GLU A 103 -12.46 -4.47 -5.37
C GLU A 103 -12.07 -3.71 -6.65
N MET A 104 -12.32 -4.28 -7.82
CA MET A 104 -11.98 -3.67 -9.11
C MET A 104 -12.86 -2.45 -9.42
N ILE A 105 -14.15 -2.52 -9.10
CA ILE A 105 -15.05 -1.35 -9.20
C ILE A 105 -14.52 -0.20 -8.34
N LEU A 106 -14.13 -0.51 -7.10
CA LEU A 106 -13.52 0.49 -6.22
C LEU A 106 -12.24 1.07 -6.79
N ALA A 107 -11.31 0.22 -7.24
CA ALA A 107 -10.05 0.66 -7.83
C ALA A 107 -10.27 1.59 -9.03
N GLU A 108 -11.27 1.30 -9.88
CA GLU A 108 -11.65 2.18 -10.99
C GLU A 108 -12.25 3.52 -10.54
N ILE A 109 -13.12 3.52 -9.52
CA ILE A 109 -13.66 4.75 -8.94
C ILE A 109 -12.52 5.61 -8.42
N PHE A 110 -11.57 5.01 -7.69
CA PHE A 110 -10.46 5.73 -7.07
C PHE A 110 -9.43 6.21 -8.08
N GLY A 111 -8.96 5.33 -8.97
CA GLY A 111 -7.94 5.66 -9.97
C GLY A 111 -8.38 6.80 -10.91
N LYS A 112 -9.69 6.85 -11.23
CA LYS A 112 -10.25 7.94 -12.05
C LYS A 112 -10.56 9.21 -11.25
N CYS A 113 -10.57 9.14 -9.92
CA CYS A 113 -10.71 10.32 -9.07
C CYS A 113 -9.36 10.95 -8.70
N SER A 114 -8.29 10.16 -8.58
CA SER A 114 -6.94 10.64 -8.25
C SER A 114 -6.32 11.58 -9.31
N GLU A 115 -6.84 11.58 -10.54
CA GLU A 115 -6.45 12.53 -11.60
C GLU A 115 -6.93 13.97 -11.31
N ARG A 116 -7.83 14.16 -10.35
CA ARG A 116 -8.30 15.46 -9.87
C ARG A 116 -7.97 15.55 -8.38
N GLU A 117 -7.15 16.53 -7.97
CA GLU A 117 -6.53 16.70 -6.64
C GLU A 117 -7.48 16.70 -5.39
N ALA A 118 -8.77 16.40 -5.54
CA ALA A 118 -9.81 16.51 -4.50
C ALA A 118 -10.09 15.21 -3.69
N PHE A 119 -9.47 14.08 -4.04
CA PHE A 119 -9.91 12.76 -3.55
C PHE A 119 -9.08 12.12 -2.43
N ASP A 120 -8.17 12.89 -1.84
CA ASP A 120 -7.19 12.50 -0.80
C ASP A 120 -7.80 12.10 0.57
N GLY A 121 -9.11 11.82 0.64
CA GLY A 121 -9.83 11.58 1.90
C GLY A 121 -11.00 10.61 1.84
N LEU A 122 -11.07 9.73 0.82
CA LEU A 122 -12.06 8.63 0.81
C LEU A 122 -11.61 7.40 1.60
N PHE A 123 -10.31 7.16 1.70
CA PHE A 123 -9.78 6.15 2.59
C PHE A 123 -9.63 6.76 4.00
N PHE A 124 -9.57 5.91 5.03
CA PHE A 124 -8.99 6.23 6.33
C PHE A 124 -7.48 6.55 6.22
N THR A 125 -6.95 6.77 5.01
CA THR A 125 -5.88 7.73 4.82
C THR A 125 -6.41 9.09 5.28
N LYS A 126 -6.32 9.32 6.60
CA LYS A 126 -5.64 10.53 7.05
C LYS A 126 -4.58 10.78 5.98
N VAL A 127 -4.61 11.92 5.33
CA VAL A 127 -3.38 12.56 4.84
C VAL A 127 -2.47 12.55 6.06
N ARG A 128 -1.70 11.46 6.20
CA ARG A 128 -0.84 11.21 7.33
C ARG A 128 0.31 12.12 7.02
N THR A 129 0.22 13.31 7.57
CA THR A 129 1.35 14.22 7.72
C THR A 129 2.49 13.57 8.51
N GLN A 130 2.26 12.41 9.14
CA GLN A 130 3.31 11.53 9.62
C GLN A 130 3.94 10.75 8.47
N LYS A 131 5.19 11.13 8.18
CA LYS A 131 6.13 10.36 7.37
C LYS A 131 6.20 8.91 7.91
N MET A 132 5.99 7.93 7.02
CA MET A 132 6.18 6.51 7.31
C MET A 132 7.52 6.28 8.02
N GLU A 133 7.52 5.46 9.07
CA GLU A 133 8.74 5.02 9.72
C GLU A 133 9.30 3.82 8.96
N ILE A 134 10.56 3.93 8.52
CA ILE A 134 11.28 2.86 7.82
C ILE A 134 12.42 2.39 8.71
N ILE A 135 12.32 1.16 9.20
CA ILE A 135 13.26 0.51 10.11
C ILE A 135 14.08 -0.51 9.33
N GLY A 136 15.35 -0.21 9.08
CA GLY A 136 16.28 -1.19 8.52
C GLY A 136 16.88 -2.05 9.63
N VAL A 137 16.66 -3.35 9.61
CA VAL A 137 17.31 -4.32 10.49
C VAL A 137 18.49 -4.93 9.74
N PHE A 138 19.70 -4.72 10.26
CA PHE A 138 20.95 -5.13 9.60
C PHE A 138 21.95 -5.68 10.62
N SER A 139 22.87 -6.54 10.20
CA SER A 139 24.05 -6.88 11.00
C SER A 139 25.15 -7.45 10.10
N PRO A 140 26.42 -7.03 10.28
CA PRO A 140 27.56 -7.71 9.64
C PRO A 140 27.85 -9.09 10.28
N CYS A 141 27.14 -9.42 11.38
CA CYS A 141 27.25 -10.71 12.05
C CYS A 141 26.13 -11.63 11.58
N HIS A 142 26.51 -12.78 11.03
CA HIS A 142 25.57 -13.82 10.64
C HIS A 142 25.13 -14.63 11.85
N ARG A 143 23.93 -15.23 11.77
CA ARG A 143 23.36 -16.09 12.83
C ARG A 143 23.24 -15.39 14.19
N CYS A 144 22.95 -14.09 14.17
CA CYS A 144 22.72 -13.26 15.36
C CYS A 144 21.24 -13.17 15.78
N GLY A 145 20.34 -13.85 15.07
CA GLY A 145 18.90 -13.79 15.33
C GLY A 145 18.18 -12.64 14.62
N LYS A 146 18.80 -12.02 13.60
CA LYS A 146 18.27 -10.86 12.86
C LYS A 146 16.82 -11.01 12.37
N THR A 147 16.56 -12.04 11.57
CA THR A 147 15.21 -12.31 11.04
C THR A 147 14.18 -12.52 12.15
N ARG A 148 14.56 -13.25 13.20
CA ARG A 148 13.68 -13.47 14.36
C ARG A 148 13.35 -12.15 15.05
N TYR A 149 14.37 -11.33 15.32
CA TYR A 149 14.20 -10.02 15.94
C TYR A 149 13.27 -9.13 15.10
N ALA A 150 13.51 -9.05 13.79
CA ALA A 150 12.71 -8.23 12.89
C ALA A 150 11.23 -8.66 12.86
N LEU A 151 10.97 -9.97 12.85
CA LEU A 151 9.61 -10.52 12.93
C LEU A 151 8.95 -10.26 14.29
N GLU A 152 9.67 -10.41 15.40
CA GLU A 152 9.15 -10.12 16.74
C GLU A 152 8.84 -8.62 16.92
N LEU A 153 9.69 -7.74 16.39
CA LEU A 153 9.47 -6.30 16.34
C LEU A 153 8.21 -5.97 15.53
N GLY A 154 8.08 -6.52 14.32
CA GLY A 154 6.93 -6.26 13.46
C GLY A 154 5.61 -6.70 14.08
N LYS A 155 5.56 -7.91 14.66
CA LYS A 155 4.38 -8.40 15.40
C LYS A 155 4.00 -7.51 16.57
N LYS A 156 5.00 -6.98 17.30
CA LYS A 156 4.75 -6.07 18.42
C LYS A 156 4.14 -4.75 17.92
N LEU A 157 4.73 -4.14 16.89
CA LEU A 157 4.27 -2.87 16.33
C LEU A 157 2.91 -2.98 15.64
N ALA A 158 2.59 -4.14 15.05
CA ALA A 158 1.33 -4.39 14.37
C ALA A 158 0.08 -4.23 15.26
N SER A 159 0.24 -4.35 16.58
CA SER A 159 -0.85 -4.13 17.54
C SER A 159 -1.31 -2.67 17.66
N GLU A 160 -0.48 -1.71 17.21
CA GLU A 160 -0.73 -0.27 17.35
C GLU A 160 -0.65 0.51 16.02
N ALA A 161 -0.11 -0.12 14.97
CA ALA A 161 0.20 0.52 13.70
C ALA A 161 0.08 -0.46 12.52
N ASN A 162 -0.18 0.04 11.31
CA ASN A 162 -0.15 -0.79 10.11
C ASN A 162 1.31 -1.09 9.74
N VAL A 163 1.71 -2.37 9.76
CA VAL A 163 3.11 -2.78 9.55
C VAL A 163 3.25 -3.68 8.33
N LEU A 164 4.16 -3.30 7.43
CA LEU A 164 4.68 -4.14 6.36
C LEU A 164 6.10 -4.60 6.72
N TYR A 165 6.32 -5.90 6.68
CA TYR A 165 7.64 -6.53 6.80
C TYR A 165 8.12 -7.05 5.45
N LEU A 166 9.35 -6.70 5.07
CA LEU A 166 10.01 -7.17 3.86
C LEU A 166 11.31 -7.88 4.24
N ASN A 167 11.41 -9.17 3.91
CA ASN A 167 12.69 -9.87 3.95
C ASN A 167 13.43 -9.67 2.62
N MET A 168 14.59 -9.01 2.72
CA MET A 168 15.45 -8.68 1.58
C MET A 168 16.76 -9.47 1.63
N GLU A 169 16.77 -10.61 2.31
CA GLU A 169 17.92 -11.49 2.36
C GLU A 169 17.98 -12.37 1.11
N VAL A 170 19.19 -12.69 0.64
CA VAL A 170 19.41 -13.58 -0.50
C VAL A 170 18.80 -14.97 -0.24
N TYR A 171 18.73 -15.38 1.02
CA TYR A 171 18.13 -16.62 1.48
C TYR A 171 17.22 -16.39 2.69
N GLY A 172 16.02 -15.86 2.45
CA GLY A 172 15.07 -15.47 3.52
C GLY A 172 14.36 -16.61 4.27
N GLY A 173 14.66 -17.88 4.03
CA GLY A 173 14.14 -18.98 4.87
C GLY A 173 12.67 -19.36 4.64
N ILE A 174 12.24 -19.40 3.37
CA ILE A 174 10.95 -19.99 2.94
C ILE A 174 10.80 -21.42 3.49
N GLY A 175 9.62 -21.76 4.02
CA GLY A 175 9.35 -23.04 4.70
C GLY A 175 9.75 -23.05 6.19
N GLY A 176 10.45 -22.01 6.66
CA GLY A 176 10.72 -21.76 8.07
C GLY A 176 9.67 -20.86 8.71
N TYR A 177 9.99 -19.56 8.85
CA TYR A 177 9.04 -18.56 9.34
C TYR A 177 7.96 -18.18 8.30
N PHE A 178 8.18 -18.51 7.04
CA PHE A 178 7.38 -18.08 5.90
C PHE A 178 6.70 -19.26 5.22
N SER A 179 5.51 -19.02 4.64
CA SER A 179 4.81 -20.01 3.80
C SER A 179 5.63 -20.39 2.56
N GLU A 180 5.44 -21.60 2.04
CA GLU A 180 6.13 -22.07 0.83
C GLU A 180 5.57 -21.44 -0.45
N GLU A 181 4.30 -21.01 -0.42
CA GLU A 181 3.59 -20.42 -1.53
C GLU A 181 3.01 -19.05 -1.17
N GLY A 182 2.91 -18.20 -2.18
CA GLY A 182 2.43 -16.83 -2.09
C GLY A 182 3.23 -15.86 -2.97
N PRO A 183 2.80 -14.59 -3.04
CA PRO A 183 3.53 -13.52 -3.71
C PRO A 183 4.79 -13.13 -2.94
N THR A 184 5.81 -12.71 -3.68
CA THR A 184 7.15 -12.39 -3.19
C THR A 184 7.47 -10.91 -3.38
N ILE A 185 8.56 -10.46 -2.75
CA ILE A 185 9.11 -9.12 -2.98
C ILE A 185 9.54 -8.90 -4.45
N ALA A 186 9.89 -9.96 -5.18
CA ALA A 186 10.20 -9.87 -6.60
C ALA A 186 8.96 -9.50 -7.44
N ASP A 187 7.78 -9.96 -7.03
CA ASP A 187 6.52 -9.58 -7.68
C ASP A 187 6.24 -8.08 -7.45
N ALA A 188 6.44 -7.58 -6.22
CA ALA A 188 6.30 -6.16 -5.93
C ALA A 188 7.30 -5.30 -6.73
N LEU A 189 8.55 -5.72 -6.85
CA LEU A 189 9.54 -5.08 -7.73
C LEU A 189 9.10 -5.05 -9.20
N TYR A 190 8.58 -6.16 -9.70
CA TYR A 190 8.08 -6.26 -11.06
C TYR A 190 6.98 -5.23 -11.34
N TYR A 191 6.03 -5.07 -10.41
CA TYR A 191 4.96 -4.09 -10.54
C TYR A 191 5.43 -2.65 -10.34
N ALA A 192 6.35 -2.40 -9.40
CA ALA A 192 6.90 -1.06 -9.17
C ALA A 192 7.66 -0.50 -10.39
N ARG A 193 8.21 -1.37 -11.24
CA ARG A 193 8.85 -1.00 -12.51
C ARG A 193 7.85 -0.70 -13.64
N GLN A 194 6.57 -0.99 -13.46
CA GLN A 194 5.56 -0.73 -14.48
C GLN A 194 4.88 0.63 -14.27
N GLU A 195 5.10 1.58 -15.19
CA GLU A 195 4.55 2.95 -15.12
C GLU A 195 3.01 3.04 -15.15
N LYS A 196 2.30 1.94 -15.42
CA LYS A 196 0.85 1.96 -15.71
C LYS A 196 -0.04 1.54 -14.55
N GLN A 197 0.53 1.09 -13.42
CA GLN A 197 -0.25 0.52 -12.33
C GLN A 197 0.10 1.18 -11.01
N ASP A 198 -0.93 1.47 -10.22
CA ASP A 198 -0.76 1.99 -8.86
C ASP A 198 -0.25 0.85 -7.95
N LEU A 199 1.00 0.97 -7.50
CA LEU A 199 1.62 -0.02 -6.62
C LEU A 199 0.83 -0.19 -5.32
N GLY A 200 0.21 0.87 -4.79
CA GLY A 200 -0.60 0.80 -3.57
C GLY A 200 -1.75 -0.18 -3.73
N VAL A 201 -2.50 -0.07 -4.82
CA VAL A 201 -3.61 -1.00 -5.12
C VAL A 201 -3.10 -2.43 -5.26
N ILE A 202 -2.03 -2.62 -6.02
CA ILE A 202 -1.45 -3.96 -6.24
C ILE A 202 -0.95 -4.56 -4.93
N LEU A 203 -0.31 -3.77 -4.08
CA LEU A 203 0.27 -4.23 -2.83
C LEU A 203 -0.79 -4.85 -1.93
N THR A 204 -2.01 -4.29 -1.88
CA THR A 204 -3.15 -4.89 -1.13
C THR A 204 -3.53 -6.29 -1.61
N THR A 205 -3.16 -6.66 -2.84
CA THR A 205 -3.41 -7.99 -3.42
C THR A 205 -2.23 -8.95 -3.30
N LEU A 206 -1.03 -8.43 -3.06
CA LEU A 206 0.20 -9.22 -2.99
C LEU A 206 0.54 -9.64 -1.56
N VAL A 207 0.19 -8.83 -0.58
CA VAL A 207 0.60 -9.09 0.80
C VAL A 207 -0.07 -10.32 1.39
N THR A 208 0.70 -11.03 2.21
CA THR A 208 0.24 -12.11 3.08
C THR A 208 0.27 -11.62 4.53
N HIS A 209 -0.44 -12.31 5.43
CA HIS A 209 -0.60 -11.88 6.81
C HIS A 209 0.08 -12.83 7.79
N MET A 210 0.82 -12.29 8.76
CA MET A 210 1.35 -12.99 9.91
C MET A 210 0.80 -12.36 11.19
N GLY A 211 -0.42 -12.75 11.55
CA GLY A 211 -1.20 -12.03 12.56
C GLY A 211 -1.74 -10.73 11.96
N GLU A 212 -1.51 -9.60 12.64
CA GLU A 212 -1.89 -8.25 12.19
C GLU A 212 -0.80 -7.58 11.33
N MET A 213 0.33 -8.25 11.13
CA MET A 213 1.44 -7.76 10.32
C MET A 213 1.34 -8.28 8.88
N ASP A 214 1.48 -7.39 7.92
CA ASP A 214 1.57 -7.74 6.51
C ASP A 214 3.02 -8.04 6.12
N TYR A 215 3.20 -8.97 5.19
CA TYR A 215 4.51 -9.29 4.64
C TYR A 215 4.41 -9.78 3.20
N LEU A 216 5.52 -9.62 2.47
CA LEU A 216 5.76 -10.32 1.21
C LEU A 216 6.74 -11.45 1.45
N LEU A 217 6.59 -12.55 0.72
CA LEU A 217 7.57 -13.63 0.81
C LEU A 217 8.96 -13.15 0.35
N PRO A 218 10.04 -13.69 0.95
CA PRO A 218 11.37 -13.53 0.38
C PRO A 218 11.40 -14.03 -1.08
N VAL A 219 12.43 -13.62 -1.83
CA VAL A 219 12.63 -14.16 -3.18
C VAL A 219 12.81 -15.69 -3.12
N LYS A 220 12.28 -16.39 -4.12
CA LYS A 220 12.47 -17.84 -4.26
C LYS A 220 13.82 -18.20 -4.86
N VAL A 221 14.36 -17.32 -5.70
CA VAL A 221 15.63 -17.51 -6.40
C VAL A 221 16.54 -16.33 -6.08
N SER A 222 17.76 -16.62 -5.62
CA SER A 222 18.72 -15.57 -5.22
C SER A 222 19.08 -14.60 -6.33
N GLU A 223 19.03 -15.04 -7.59
CA GLU A 223 19.35 -14.20 -8.76
C GLU A 223 18.33 -13.08 -8.97
N ASP A 224 17.08 -13.27 -8.52
CA ASP A 224 16.04 -12.23 -8.56
C ASP A 224 16.38 -11.03 -7.66
N LEU A 225 17.25 -11.23 -6.67
CA LEU A 225 17.72 -10.21 -5.74
C LEU A 225 19.04 -9.59 -6.19
N LYS A 226 20.00 -10.44 -6.60
CA LYS A 226 21.35 -9.99 -6.99
C LYS A 226 21.37 -9.06 -8.20
N GLY A 227 20.39 -9.16 -9.10
CA GLY A 227 20.27 -8.32 -10.28
C GLY A 227 19.61 -6.96 -10.04
N VAL A 228 19.16 -6.67 -8.82
CA VAL A 228 18.41 -5.44 -8.48
C VAL A 228 19.37 -4.40 -7.92
N THR A 229 19.31 -3.18 -8.45
CA THR A 229 20.19 -2.07 -8.04
C THR A 229 19.67 -1.42 -6.76
N GLY A 230 20.51 -0.61 -6.10
CA GLY A 230 20.06 0.18 -4.94
C GLY A 230 18.95 1.17 -5.31
N GLU A 231 19.00 1.74 -6.51
CA GLU A 231 17.99 2.67 -7.04
C GLU A 231 16.63 1.98 -7.23
N ASP A 232 16.60 0.79 -7.83
CA ASP A 232 15.37 -0.01 -7.97
C ASP A 232 14.71 -0.28 -6.61
N TRP A 233 15.52 -0.62 -5.59
CA TRP A 233 15.02 -0.84 -4.24
C TRP A 233 14.46 0.44 -3.63
N ILE A 234 15.21 1.54 -3.74
CA ILE A 234 14.78 2.85 -3.21
C ILE A 234 13.48 3.29 -3.89
N ASP A 235 13.31 3.05 -5.18
CA ASP A 235 12.10 3.40 -5.91
C ASP A 235 10.89 2.59 -5.44
N LEU A 236 11.04 1.27 -5.24
CA LEU A 236 10.01 0.44 -4.62
C LEU A 236 9.63 0.98 -3.23
N LEU A 237 10.62 1.21 -2.36
CA LEU A 237 10.40 1.69 -1.00
C LEU A 237 9.73 3.07 -0.97
N ARG A 238 10.07 3.94 -1.92
CA ARG A 238 9.45 5.26 -2.07
C ARG A 238 7.99 5.14 -2.49
N GLN A 239 7.67 4.27 -3.45
CA GLN A 239 6.29 4.03 -3.87
C GLN A 239 5.45 3.44 -2.73
N ILE A 240 5.99 2.49 -1.96
CA ILE A 240 5.35 1.95 -0.74
C ILE A 240 5.11 3.06 0.29
N ALA A 241 6.08 3.93 0.53
CA ALA A 241 5.91 5.04 1.48
C ALA A 241 4.86 6.06 1.00
N GLN A 242 4.72 6.24 -0.31
CA GLN A 242 3.77 7.18 -0.92
C GLN A 242 2.33 6.66 -0.96
N CYS A 243 2.10 5.34 -0.96
CA CYS A 243 0.74 4.79 -1.01
C CYS A 243 -0.03 4.98 0.31
N GLY A 244 0.65 5.28 1.42
CA GLY A 244 0.01 5.65 2.69
C GLY A 244 -0.69 4.51 3.43
N LEU A 245 -0.50 3.26 3.00
CA LEU A 245 -1.14 2.07 3.59
C LEU A 245 -0.51 1.68 4.94
N TYR A 246 0.78 1.92 5.10
CA TYR A 246 1.55 1.47 6.26
C TYR A 246 2.18 2.65 7.02
N ASP A 247 2.21 2.49 8.33
CA ASP A 247 2.95 3.33 9.27
C ASP A 247 4.39 2.86 9.43
N VAL A 248 4.46 1.54 9.61
CA VAL A 248 5.56 0.60 9.80
C VAL A 248 6.18 0.00 8.55
N LEU A 249 7.38 0.35 8.08
CA LEU A 249 8.11 -0.51 7.13
C LEU A 249 9.34 -1.12 7.79
N ILE A 250 9.37 -2.44 7.93
CA ILE A 250 10.53 -3.15 8.46
C ILE A 250 11.25 -3.86 7.31
N LEU A 251 12.52 -3.51 7.14
CA LEU A 251 13.39 -4.10 6.11
C LEU A 251 14.41 -5.01 6.78
N ASP A 252 14.35 -6.30 6.51
CA ASP A 252 15.33 -7.27 6.99
C ASP A 252 16.42 -7.44 5.94
N LEU A 253 17.53 -6.72 6.15
CA LEU A 253 18.58 -6.47 5.15
C LEU A 253 19.81 -7.34 5.40
N ASP A 254 20.49 -7.75 4.34
CA ASP A 254 21.79 -8.43 4.38
C ASP A 254 22.83 -7.75 3.48
N GLU A 255 24.07 -8.22 3.55
CA GLU A 255 25.21 -7.75 2.73
C GLU A 255 25.19 -8.25 1.27
N GLY A 256 24.25 -9.13 0.92
CA GLY A 256 24.08 -9.65 -0.44
C GLY A 256 23.36 -8.68 -1.38
N LEU A 257 22.72 -7.64 -0.83
CA LEU A 257 22.11 -6.54 -1.58
C LEU A 257 23.17 -5.64 -2.22
N GLN A 258 22.98 -5.33 -3.51
CA GLN A 258 23.77 -4.28 -4.15
C GLN A 258 23.50 -2.94 -3.48
N GLU A 259 24.56 -2.16 -3.24
CA GLU A 259 24.47 -0.79 -2.74
C GLU A 259 23.66 -0.67 -1.43
N VAL A 260 23.73 -1.69 -0.56
CA VAL A 260 22.95 -1.77 0.69
C VAL A 260 23.05 -0.51 1.56
N TYR A 261 24.18 0.22 1.54
CA TYR A 261 24.34 1.47 2.29
C TYR A 261 23.45 2.61 1.79
N GLN A 262 23.09 2.64 0.50
CA GLN A 262 22.09 3.56 -0.03
C GLN A 262 20.68 3.22 0.51
N ILE A 263 20.36 1.93 0.60
CA ILE A 263 19.10 1.45 1.18
C ILE A 263 19.02 1.78 2.68
N LEU A 264 20.11 1.56 3.42
CA LEU A 264 20.21 1.97 4.84
C LEU A 264 20.11 3.50 5.01
N SER A 265 20.66 4.27 4.07
CA SER A 265 20.53 5.74 4.05
C SER A 265 19.08 6.18 3.83
N PHE A 266 18.29 5.42 3.07
CA PHE A 266 16.85 5.69 2.89
C PHE A 266 16.02 5.44 4.16
N CYS A 267 16.47 4.53 5.04
CA CYS A 267 15.78 4.21 6.29
C CYS A 267 15.69 5.43 7.23
N THR A 268 14.65 5.47 8.05
CA THR A 268 14.49 6.47 9.13
C THR A 268 15.37 6.14 10.33
N GLN A 269 15.49 4.85 10.65
CA GLN A 269 16.40 4.31 11.65
C GLN A 269 16.98 2.98 11.18
N VAL A 270 18.16 2.63 11.69
CA VAL A 270 18.81 1.34 11.40
C VAL A 270 19.09 0.63 12.72
N GLN A 271 18.52 -0.55 12.90
CA GLN A 271 18.69 -1.39 14.08
C GLN A 271 19.72 -2.47 13.79
N VAL A 272 20.83 -2.42 14.51
CA VAL A 272 21.95 -3.35 14.37
C VAL A 272 21.91 -4.40 15.48
N ILE A 273 21.89 -5.67 15.08
CA ILE A 273 21.90 -6.79 16.02
C ILE A 273 23.34 -7.10 16.44
N GLU A 274 23.61 -7.04 17.74
CA GLU A 274 24.93 -7.23 18.32
C GLU A 274 25.04 -8.54 19.10
N LEU A 275 26.19 -9.21 18.95
CA LEU A 275 26.60 -10.33 19.80
C LEU A 275 27.79 -9.89 20.65
N SER A 276 27.85 -10.36 21.89
CA SER A 276 28.83 -9.92 22.88
C SER A 276 30.22 -10.52 22.70
N ASP A 277 30.39 -11.51 21.82
CA ASP A 277 31.68 -12.15 21.61
C ASP A 277 32.68 -11.22 20.89
N PRO A 278 34.01 -11.39 21.14
CA PRO A 278 35.02 -10.49 20.60
C PRO A 278 35.05 -10.39 19.08
N VAL A 279 34.70 -11.47 18.35
CA VAL A 279 34.76 -11.49 16.89
C VAL A 279 33.59 -10.70 16.31
N SER A 280 32.38 -10.87 16.86
CA SER A 280 31.22 -10.10 16.44
C SER A 280 31.40 -8.60 16.72
N GLN A 281 31.95 -8.24 17.88
CA GLN A 281 32.29 -6.85 18.19
C GLN A 281 33.34 -6.28 17.21
N ALA A 282 34.34 -7.07 16.82
CA ALA A 282 35.31 -6.65 15.81
C ALA A 282 34.67 -6.42 14.42
N LYS A 283 33.71 -7.26 14.01
CA LYS A 283 32.96 -7.08 12.76
C LYS A 283 32.11 -5.80 12.78
N LEU A 284 31.44 -5.51 13.89
CA LEU A 284 30.66 -4.28 14.06
C LEU A 284 31.55 -3.03 14.00
N LEU A 285 32.73 -3.08 14.63
CA LEU A 285 33.72 -2.00 14.53
C LEU A 285 34.25 -1.83 13.10
N GLN A 286 34.45 -2.92 12.36
CA GLN A 286 34.85 -2.85 10.96
C GLN A 286 33.75 -2.20 10.10
N PHE A 287 32.49 -2.61 10.30
CA PHE A 287 31.33 -2.01 9.63
C PHE A 287 31.20 -0.50 9.91
N ASP A 288 31.29 -0.06 11.17
CA ASP A 288 31.22 1.36 11.52
C ASP A 288 32.35 2.18 10.86
N ARG A 289 33.57 1.61 10.79
CA ARG A 289 34.70 2.25 10.09
C ARG A 289 34.49 2.32 8.58
N GLU A 290 33.91 1.29 7.98
CA GLU A 290 33.63 1.26 6.56
C GLU A 290 32.59 2.33 6.18
N LEU A 291 31.51 2.47 6.96
CA LEU A 291 30.54 3.56 6.76
C LEU A 291 31.21 4.94 6.81
N HIS A 292 32.14 5.16 7.74
CA HIS A 292 32.91 6.41 7.82
C HIS A 292 33.78 6.65 6.58
N LEU A 293 34.54 5.65 6.17
CA LEU A 293 35.45 5.74 5.02
C LEU A 293 34.72 5.98 3.70
N LEU A 294 33.52 5.42 3.55
CA LEU A 294 32.68 5.56 2.37
C LEU A 294 31.74 6.77 2.41
N GLY A 295 31.75 7.55 3.51
CA GLY A 295 30.98 8.79 3.63
C GLY A 295 29.52 8.63 4.05
N TYR A 296 29.09 7.43 4.49
CA TYR A 296 27.72 7.14 4.97
C TYR A 296 27.53 7.57 6.44
N GLU A 297 27.90 8.80 6.77
CA GLU A 297 27.76 9.38 8.11
C GLU A 297 26.30 9.54 8.54
N ASP A 298 25.39 9.69 7.58
CA ASP A 298 23.96 9.72 7.83
C ASP A 298 23.44 8.37 8.32
N VAL A 299 23.91 7.26 7.76
CA VAL A 299 23.60 5.90 8.24
C VAL A 299 24.11 5.74 9.67
N ARG A 300 25.36 6.12 9.94
CA ARG A 300 25.96 6.02 11.29
C ARG A 300 25.14 6.74 12.36
N ARG A 301 24.60 7.92 12.05
CA ARG A 301 23.73 8.69 12.98
C ARG A 301 22.38 8.01 13.25
N LYS A 302 21.94 7.12 12.38
CA LYS A 302 20.67 6.37 12.50
C LYS A 302 20.82 5.02 13.19
N LEU A 303 22.06 4.58 13.46
CA LEU A 303 22.32 3.27 14.06
C LEU A 303 21.84 3.23 15.52
N THR A 304 21.07 2.21 15.83
CA THR A 304 20.69 1.82 17.19
C THR A 304 21.06 0.36 17.39
N ARG A 305 21.56 0.02 18.57
CA ARG A 305 22.09 -1.32 18.87
C ARG A 305 21.05 -2.13 19.62
N GLN A 306 20.89 -3.38 19.23
CA GLN A 306 19.91 -4.31 19.77
C GLN A 306 20.62 -5.61 20.15
N GLU A 307 20.32 -6.18 21.31
CA GLU A 307 20.94 -7.43 21.74
C GLU A 307 20.43 -8.60 20.91
N GLY A 308 21.37 -9.36 20.33
CA GLY A 308 21.07 -10.61 19.65
C GLY A 308 20.94 -11.77 20.63
N HIS A 309 19.98 -12.65 20.37
CA HIS A 309 19.85 -13.94 21.05
C HIS A 309 20.05 -15.04 19.99
N ALA A 310 21.27 -15.58 19.93
CA ALA A 310 21.66 -16.65 19.00
C ALA A 310 21.18 -18.04 19.47
#